data_AF-A0A6S7IR64-F1
#
_entry.id   AF-A0A6S7IR64-F1
#
_cell.length_a   1.000
_cell.length_b   1.000
_cell.length_c   1.000
_cell.angle_alpha   90.00
_cell.angle_beta   90.00
_cell.angle_gamma   90.00
#
_symmetry.space_group_name_H-M   'P 1'
#
loop_
_entity.id
_entity.type
_entity.pdbx_description
1 polymer ?
#
loop_
_entity_poly.entity_id
_entity_poly.type
_entity_poly.pdbx_seq_one_letter_code
_entity_poly.pdbx_strand_id
1 'polypeptide(L)'
;MKLKTFAAMKVKKSCTVKDRSLTLKADRHIFARLLVIRGKRDVSLKEVLTYSLGPIPWSLATADGSFVKTVKSKLLDAIEKDVVDSIVDTLPDNCVRIFDGMVIIQQMASLSLARFGEISEYVLKRITSRPGKVIYFVTDQYLDDSLKGSERQRQAASGSIWIHLTRRDQKRPKQFKKYLSDGVNKVDLLRVEEDNVVIGMEESLCSNQEEADTKMFLCCQHAVHRFQNPNICISTVDSDVGILAIYFKQQIHCNMFLEIGSKGKKRILSIQNISEGVGEQMSSALPALHAISGCDSTSAFYGLGKQKVYKIVKSCGRFKETLAQMGDSFDFDTNLFLLVEEMVAQFYGIKGCTSINDALYMKFCTKNKIPEPQQLPPTKDELLLHCQHANYVTCIWKSALTMNTDPPQPEGRGWL
;
A
#
# COMPACT_ATOMS: atom_id res chain seq x y z
N MET A 1 1.81 -13.35 30.69
CA MET A 1 2.95 -12.51 30.25
C MET A 1 2.33 -11.32 29.51
N LYS A 2 2.48 -10.08 29.98
CA LYS A 2 1.89 -8.90 29.30
C LYS A 2 2.53 -8.78 27.91
N LEU A 3 1.77 -9.06 26.86
CA LEU A 3 2.20 -8.84 25.48
C LEU A 3 2.45 -7.33 25.31
N LYS A 4 3.66 -6.98 24.89
CA LYS A 4 3.99 -5.61 24.51
C LYS A 4 3.44 -5.40 23.10
N THR A 5 2.55 -4.43 22.93
CA THR A 5 2.12 -3.95 21.61
C THR A 5 3.29 -3.23 20.91
N PHE A 6 3.23 -3.10 19.59
CA PHE A 6 4.28 -2.43 18.80
C PHE A 6 4.57 -0.99 19.27
N ALA A 7 3.60 -0.31 19.87
CA ALA A 7 3.77 0.98 20.55
C ALA A 7 4.88 0.98 21.63
N ALA A 8 5.19 -0.18 22.23
CA ALA A 8 6.24 -0.32 23.24
C ALA A 8 7.63 -0.68 22.68
N MET A 9 7.77 -0.91 21.37
CA MET A 9 9.05 -1.23 20.73
C MET A 9 9.67 0.02 20.09
N LYS A 10 10.55 0.71 20.84
CA LYS A 10 11.44 1.72 20.24
C LYS A 10 12.26 1.10 19.12
N VAL A 11 12.09 1.59 17.89
CA VAL A 11 12.84 1.20 16.69
C VAL A 11 14.34 1.29 17.00
N LYS A 12 15.04 0.15 17.01
CA LYS A 12 16.51 0.14 17.13
C LYS A 12 17.12 0.41 15.76
N LYS A 13 17.98 1.43 15.70
CA LYS A 13 18.80 1.75 14.52
C LYS A 13 19.75 0.59 14.15
N SER A 14 19.77 0.29 12.85
CA SER A 14 20.64 -0.58 12.04
C SER A 14 21.47 -1.66 12.74
N CYS A 15 21.36 -2.90 12.28
CA CYS A 15 22.42 -3.90 12.48
C CYS A 15 22.64 -4.73 11.21
N THR A 16 23.63 -4.35 10.42
CA THR A 16 24.32 -5.21 9.46
C THR A 16 25.01 -6.33 10.26
N VAL A 17 24.79 -7.60 9.87
CA VAL A 17 25.26 -8.84 10.53
C VAL A 17 24.47 -9.29 11.79
N LYS A 18 23.12 -9.24 11.76
CA LYS A 18 22.27 -9.86 12.82
C LYS A 18 21.31 -10.95 12.37
N ASP A 19 21.01 -11.06 11.08
CA ASP A 19 19.91 -11.89 10.58
C ASP A 19 20.09 -13.38 10.93
N ARG A 20 21.24 -13.95 10.58
CA ARG A 20 21.57 -15.36 10.88
C ARG A 20 21.58 -15.67 12.38
N SER A 21 22.02 -14.71 13.21
CA SER A 21 22.07 -14.85 14.67
C SER A 21 20.68 -14.81 15.32
N LEU A 22 19.74 -14.07 14.73
CA LEU A 22 18.37 -13.94 15.21
C LEU A 22 17.54 -15.17 14.79
N THR A 23 17.72 -15.64 13.55
CA THR A 23 17.15 -16.92 13.10
C THR A 23 17.65 -18.09 13.95
N LEU A 24 18.97 -18.18 14.21
CA LEU A 24 19.54 -19.20 15.12
C LEU A 24 18.99 -19.11 16.55
N LYS A 25 18.68 -17.90 17.04
CA LYS A 25 18.04 -17.71 18.35
C LYS A 25 16.57 -18.13 18.32
N ALA A 26 15.83 -17.83 17.26
CA ALA A 26 14.46 -18.28 17.06
C ALA A 26 14.39 -19.81 17.02
N ASP A 27 15.25 -20.44 16.23
CA ASP A 27 15.39 -21.90 16.16
C ASP A 27 15.70 -22.47 17.54
N ARG A 28 16.67 -21.90 18.26
CA ARG A 28 16.99 -22.30 19.65
C ARG A 28 15.81 -22.15 20.60
N HIS A 29 15.02 -21.08 20.48
CA HIS A 29 13.84 -20.87 21.32
C HIS A 29 12.72 -21.88 21.00
N ILE A 30 12.51 -22.21 19.73
CA ILE A 30 11.57 -23.25 19.29
C ILE A 30 12.01 -24.59 19.86
N PHE A 31 13.27 -25.00 19.63
CA PHE A 31 13.81 -26.25 20.16
C PHE A 31 13.75 -26.32 21.70
N ALA A 32 14.09 -25.22 22.40
CA ALA A 32 14.01 -25.17 23.86
C ALA A 32 12.57 -25.30 24.37
N ARG A 33 11.59 -24.65 23.72
CA ARG A 33 10.16 -24.79 24.06
C ARG A 33 9.68 -26.21 23.83
N LEU A 34 10.02 -26.82 22.70
CA LEU A 34 9.70 -28.21 22.39
C LEU A 34 10.28 -29.20 23.43
N LEU A 35 11.53 -28.98 23.87
CA LEU A 35 12.19 -29.80 24.89
C LEU A 35 11.56 -29.65 26.28
N VAL A 36 11.25 -28.42 26.69
CA VAL A 36 10.58 -28.15 27.99
C VAL A 36 9.20 -28.77 28.04
N ILE A 37 8.48 -28.72 26.92
CA ILE A 37 7.13 -29.28 26.80
C ILE A 37 7.19 -30.80 26.89
N ARG A 38 8.05 -31.46 26.10
CA ARG A 38 8.27 -32.91 26.18
C ARG A 38 8.69 -33.40 27.56
N GLY A 39 9.45 -32.61 28.32
CA GLY A 39 10.01 -33.02 29.61
C GLY A 39 9.10 -32.79 30.83
N LYS A 40 8.03 -31.98 30.72
CA LYS A 40 7.22 -31.56 31.89
C LYS A 40 5.70 -31.59 31.70
N ARG A 41 5.16 -31.68 30.48
CA ARG A 41 3.71 -31.66 30.22
C ARG A 41 3.34 -32.57 29.05
N ASP A 42 2.21 -33.27 29.14
CA ASP A 42 1.61 -34.00 28.01
C ASP A 42 0.88 -33.04 27.06
N VAL A 43 1.60 -32.04 26.54
CA VAL A 43 1.06 -31.02 25.63
C VAL A 43 1.44 -31.37 24.21
N SER A 44 0.44 -31.47 23.33
CA SER A 44 0.65 -31.86 21.94
C SER A 44 1.41 -30.79 21.15
N LEU A 45 2.27 -31.20 20.22
CA LEU A 45 2.97 -30.27 19.30
C LEU A 45 1.99 -29.33 18.58
N LYS A 46 0.82 -29.85 18.21
CA LYS A 46 -0.26 -29.09 17.58
C LYS A 46 -0.71 -27.90 18.43
N GLU A 47 -0.84 -28.10 19.74
CA GLU A 47 -1.18 -27.02 20.68
C GLU A 47 -0.05 -26.00 20.81
N VAL A 48 1.21 -26.44 20.87
CA VAL A 48 2.38 -25.55 20.95
C VAL A 48 2.45 -24.59 19.77
N LEU A 49 2.16 -25.09 18.57
CA LEU A 49 2.21 -24.33 17.33
C LEU A 49 1.07 -23.31 17.16
N THR A 50 0.09 -23.29 18.08
CA THR A 50 -0.91 -22.21 18.12
C THR A 50 -0.35 -20.90 18.68
N TYR A 51 0.82 -20.94 19.33
CA TYR A 51 1.50 -19.78 19.91
C TYR A 51 2.66 -19.32 19.01
N SER A 52 2.90 -18.01 18.99
CA SER A 52 4.00 -17.42 18.20
C SER A 52 5.34 -18.08 18.51
N LEU A 53 6.05 -18.49 17.47
CA LEU A 53 7.32 -19.21 17.52
C LEU A 53 8.51 -18.34 17.94
N GLY A 54 8.32 -17.02 18.01
CA GLY A 54 9.36 -16.06 18.35
C GLY A 54 8.84 -14.81 19.04
N PRO A 55 9.69 -13.79 19.18
CA PRO A 55 9.30 -12.49 19.71
C PRO A 55 8.51 -11.63 18.70
N ILE A 56 8.47 -12.05 17.42
CA ILE A 56 7.82 -11.36 16.31
C ILE A 56 7.16 -12.40 15.38
N PRO A 57 6.12 -12.02 14.62
CA PRO A 57 5.48 -12.91 13.66
C PRO A 57 6.37 -13.13 12.44
N TRP A 58 7.19 -14.19 12.43
CA TRP A 58 8.21 -14.42 11.40
C TRP A 58 7.67 -14.51 9.96
N SER A 59 6.40 -14.87 9.79
CA SER A 59 5.74 -14.92 8.50
C SER A 59 5.32 -13.54 7.96
N LEU A 60 5.30 -12.51 8.83
CA LEU A 60 4.82 -11.16 8.58
C LEU A 60 5.83 -10.06 9.01
N ALA A 61 6.97 -10.43 9.59
CA ALA A 61 7.99 -9.49 10.04
C ALA A 61 9.41 -10.00 9.73
N THR A 62 10.27 -9.07 9.33
CA THR A 62 11.72 -9.30 9.22
C THR A 62 12.36 -9.24 10.61
N ALA A 63 13.61 -9.71 10.73
CA ALA A 63 14.28 -9.84 12.03
C ALA A 63 14.48 -8.53 12.82
N ASP A 64 14.38 -7.38 12.16
CA ASP A 64 14.41 -6.04 12.75
C ASP A 64 13.01 -5.53 13.20
N GLY A 65 11.95 -6.32 12.97
CA GLY A 65 10.56 -5.96 13.26
C GLY A 65 9.86 -5.18 12.14
N SER A 66 10.52 -4.98 11.00
CA SER A 66 9.91 -4.33 9.84
C SER A 66 8.93 -5.28 9.12
N PHE A 67 7.99 -4.73 8.34
CA PHE A 67 7.15 -5.52 7.45
C PHE A 67 7.96 -6.33 6.43
N VAL A 68 7.51 -7.56 6.17
CA VAL A 68 7.99 -8.32 5.01
C VAL A 68 7.52 -7.61 3.75
N LYS A 69 8.46 -7.31 2.85
CA LYS A 69 8.19 -6.58 1.62
C LYS A 69 7.92 -7.53 0.44
N THR A 70 7.13 -7.05 -0.51
CA THR A 70 6.86 -7.71 -1.78
C THR A 70 6.91 -6.69 -2.92
N VAL A 71 7.04 -7.15 -4.16
CA VAL A 71 7.04 -6.25 -5.32
C VAL A 71 5.59 -5.92 -5.68
N LYS A 72 5.07 -4.83 -5.11
CA LYS A 72 3.66 -4.44 -5.23
C LYS A 72 3.16 -4.28 -6.67
N SER A 73 4.00 -3.74 -7.55
CA SER A 73 3.70 -3.55 -8.97
C SER A 73 3.40 -4.86 -9.71
N LYS A 74 3.83 -6.02 -9.18
CA LYS A 74 3.60 -7.32 -9.81
C LYS A 74 2.13 -7.74 -9.80
N LEU A 75 1.28 -7.15 -8.95
CA LEU A 75 -0.16 -7.35 -8.98
C LEU A 75 -0.76 -6.74 -10.25
N LEU A 76 -0.49 -5.45 -10.47
CA LEU A 76 -0.96 -4.74 -11.65
C LEU A 76 -0.39 -5.34 -12.94
N ASP A 77 0.91 -5.67 -12.97
CA ASP A 77 1.53 -6.39 -14.10
C ASP A 77 0.82 -7.72 -14.43
N ALA A 78 0.23 -8.41 -13.44
CA ALA A 78 -0.47 -9.68 -13.65
C ALA A 78 -1.89 -9.46 -14.17
N ILE A 79 -2.58 -8.44 -13.67
CA ILE A 79 -3.91 -8.05 -14.13
C ILE A 79 -3.85 -7.59 -15.58
N GLU A 80 -2.90 -6.72 -15.93
CA GLU A 80 -2.70 -6.22 -17.29
C GLU A 80 -2.50 -7.34 -18.32
N LYS A 81 -1.75 -8.38 -17.95
CA LYS A 81 -1.47 -9.53 -18.82
C LYS A 81 -2.66 -10.47 -19.00
N ASP A 82 -3.57 -10.45 -18.05
CA ASP A 82 -4.75 -11.31 -18.06
C ASP A 82 -5.90 -10.73 -18.90
N VAL A 83 -5.78 -9.46 -19.32
CA VAL A 83 -6.82 -8.74 -20.06
C VAL A 83 -6.32 -8.36 -21.45
N VAL A 84 -7.12 -8.67 -22.47
CA VAL A 84 -6.89 -8.27 -23.86
C VAL A 84 -7.10 -6.76 -23.99
N ASP A 85 -6.28 -6.10 -24.81
CA ASP A 85 -6.35 -4.64 -25.06
C ASP A 85 -6.27 -3.78 -23.78
N SER A 86 -5.53 -4.26 -22.77
CA SER A 86 -5.30 -3.53 -21.52
C SER A 86 -4.41 -2.30 -21.71
N ILE A 87 -3.52 -2.32 -22.70
CA ILE A 87 -2.61 -1.24 -23.07
C ILE A 87 -3.10 -0.59 -24.36
N VAL A 88 -3.11 0.74 -24.40
CA VAL A 88 -3.44 1.55 -25.57
C VAL A 88 -2.26 2.42 -26.00
N ASP A 89 -2.15 2.72 -27.29
CA ASP A 89 -1.03 3.50 -27.83
C ASP A 89 -1.18 5.01 -27.63
N THR A 90 -2.42 5.51 -27.67
CA THR A 90 -2.72 6.93 -27.60
C THR A 90 -3.84 7.22 -26.60
N LEU A 91 -3.85 8.45 -26.09
CA LEU A 91 -4.95 8.98 -25.30
C LEU A 91 -5.92 9.71 -26.21
N PRO A 92 -7.22 9.75 -25.86
CA PRO A 92 -8.17 10.65 -26.51
C PRO A 92 -7.75 12.11 -26.39
N ASP A 93 -8.14 12.93 -27.36
CA ASP A 93 -7.94 14.37 -27.31
C ASP A 93 -8.71 15.00 -26.13
N ASN A 94 -8.18 16.14 -25.64
CA ASN A 94 -8.82 16.95 -24.59
C ASN A 94 -9.18 16.18 -23.31
N CYS A 95 -8.37 15.19 -22.92
CA CYS A 95 -8.52 14.52 -21.63
C CYS A 95 -8.40 15.51 -20.46
N VAL A 96 -9.16 15.25 -19.40
CA VAL A 96 -8.85 15.78 -18.07
C VAL A 96 -7.59 15.05 -17.56
N ARG A 97 -6.58 15.81 -17.16
CA ARG A 97 -5.28 15.27 -16.71
C ARG A 97 -5.20 15.35 -15.20
N ILE A 98 -4.89 14.24 -14.55
CA ILE A 98 -4.64 14.19 -13.10
C ILE A 98 -3.19 13.74 -12.91
N PHE A 99 -2.35 14.59 -12.34
CA PHE A 99 -0.95 14.29 -12.08
C PHE A 99 -0.73 13.98 -10.62
N ASP A 100 -0.04 12.87 -10.37
CA ASP A 100 0.60 12.59 -9.10
C ASP A 100 1.75 13.60 -8.88
N GLY A 101 1.45 14.61 -8.08
CA GLY A 101 2.37 15.69 -7.78
C GLY A 101 3.55 15.23 -6.94
N MET A 102 3.38 14.23 -6.07
CA MET A 102 4.49 13.71 -5.26
C MET A 102 5.55 13.03 -6.13
N VAL A 103 5.13 12.35 -7.20
CA VAL A 103 6.05 11.80 -8.21
C VAL A 103 6.86 12.89 -8.89
N ILE A 104 6.22 13.99 -9.29
CA ILE A 104 6.91 15.12 -9.92
C ILE A 104 7.90 15.77 -8.94
N ILE A 105 7.50 15.97 -7.69
CA ILE A 105 8.32 16.51 -6.59
C ILE A 105 9.52 15.61 -6.27
N GLN A 106 9.37 14.28 -6.35
CA GLN A 106 10.50 13.39 -6.12
C GLN A 106 11.47 13.37 -7.31
N GLN A 107 10.99 13.49 -8.55
CA GLN A 107 11.84 13.48 -9.74
C GLN A 107 12.80 14.68 -9.79
N MET A 108 12.32 15.87 -9.44
CA MET A 108 13.14 17.09 -9.37
C MET A 108 14.31 17.00 -8.38
N ALA A 109 14.26 16.06 -7.42
CA ALA A 109 15.35 15.86 -6.47
C ALA A 109 16.68 15.50 -7.12
N SER A 110 16.63 14.92 -8.32
CA SER A 110 17.80 14.55 -9.13
C SER A 110 18.26 15.63 -10.12
N LEU A 111 17.46 16.69 -10.29
CA LEU A 111 17.76 17.77 -11.23
C LEU A 111 18.66 18.83 -10.58
N SER A 112 19.49 19.50 -11.37
CA SER A 112 20.30 20.63 -10.92
C SER A 112 19.53 21.94 -11.09
N LEU A 113 18.54 22.17 -10.23
CA LEU A 113 17.77 23.43 -10.18
C LEU A 113 18.37 24.31 -9.08
N ALA A 114 18.82 25.51 -9.40
CA ALA A 114 19.58 26.36 -8.48
C ALA A 114 18.68 27.10 -7.48
N ARG A 115 17.44 27.43 -7.87
CA ARG A 115 16.50 28.24 -7.10
C ARG A 115 15.12 27.58 -7.00
N PHE A 116 14.32 28.02 -6.04
CA PHE A 116 12.96 27.52 -5.88
C PHE A 116 12.03 27.93 -7.05
N GLY A 117 12.23 29.09 -7.67
CA GLY A 117 11.49 29.48 -8.88
C GLY A 117 11.74 28.60 -10.10
N GLU A 118 12.93 28.00 -10.20
CA GLU A 118 13.20 27.02 -11.27
C GLU A 118 12.45 25.70 -11.03
N ILE A 119 12.05 25.42 -9.78
CA ILE A 119 11.25 24.24 -9.43
C ILE A 119 9.80 24.42 -9.88
N SER A 120 9.20 25.56 -9.59
CA SER A 120 7.83 25.86 -10.01
C SER A 120 7.71 25.92 -11.53
N GLU A 121 8.67 26.57 -12.22
CA GLU A 121 8.78 26.54 -13.69
C GLU A 121 8.89 25.11 -14.24
N TYR A 122 9.71 24.26 -13.60
CA TYR A 122 9.84 22.85 -13.99
C TYR A 122 8.52 22.09 -13.86
N VAL A 123 7.81 22.24 -12.73
CA VAL A 123 6.51 21.60 -12.50
C VAL A 123 5.50 22.05 -13.54
N LEU A 124 5.38 23.36 -13.76
CA LEU A 124 4.46 23.95 -14.74
C LEU A 124 4.77 23.46 -16.14
N LYS A 125 6.02 23.50 -16.58
CA LYS A 125 6.45 22.96 -17.87
C LYS A 125 6.11 21.48 -17.99
N ARG A 126 6.27 20.71 -16.90
CA ARG A 126 6.00 19.27 -16.91
C ARG A 126 4.52 18.97 -17.10
N ILE A 127 3.63 19.68 -16.41
CA ILE A 127 2.18 19.44 -16.48
C ILE A 127 1.57 20.03 -17.77
N THR A 128 2.05 21.19 -18.21
CA THR A 128 1.57 21.85 -19.44
C THR A 128 2.11 21.25 -20.74
N SER A 129 3.24 20.53 -20.70
CA SER A 129 3.74 19.78 -21.87
C SER A 129 2.79 18.70 -22.38
N ARG A 130 1.74 18.40 -21.61
CA ARG A 130 0.69 17.44 -21.96
C ARG A 130 -0.64 18.16 -21.89
N PRO A 131 -1.05 18.84 -22.99
CA PRO A 131 -2.26 19.62 -22.98
C PRO A 131 -3.47 18.72 -22.66
N GLY A 132 -4.40 19.29 -21.91
CA GLY A 132 -5.63 18.65 -21.51
C GLY A 132 -6.70 19.71 -21.26
N LYS A 133 -7.96 19.28 -21.16
CA LYS A 133 -9.09 20.19 -20.92
C LYS A 133 -8.95 20.93 -19.59
N VAL A 134 -8.55 20.19 -18.55
CA VAL A 134 -8.21 20.68 -17.21
C VAL A 134 -7.08 19.82 -16.66
N ILE A 135 -6.23 20.43 -15.83
CA ILE A 135 -5.12 19.78 -15.16
C ILE A 135 -5.35 19.84 -13.65
N TYR A 136 -5.43 18.68 -13.00
CA TYR A 136 -5.35 18.52 -11.56
C TYR A 136 -3.93 18.11 -11.16
N PHE A 137 -3.34 18.82 -10.22
CA PHE A 137 -2.04 18.49 -9.64
C PHE A 137 -2.26 18.09 -8.17
N VAL A 138 -2.17 16.79 -7.88
CA VAL A 138 -2.62 16.21 -6.61
C VAL A 138 -1.42 15.83 -5.76
N THR A 139 -1.40 16.22 -4.48
CA THR A 139 -0.28 15.97 -3.56
C THR A 139 -0.76 15.43 -2.22
N ASP A 140 0.17 14.80 -1.48
CA ASP A 140 -0.09 14.38 -0.10
C ASP A 140 -0.37 15.61 0.79
N GLN A 141 -1.23 15.42 1.77
CA GLN A 141 -1.40 16.31 2.91
C GLN A 141 -0.58 15.77 4.09
N TYR A 142 0.13 16.67 4.75
CA TYR A 142 0.99 16.33 5.86
C TYR A 142 0.29 16.67 7.18
N LEU A 143 -0.49 15.71 7.69
CA LEU A 143 -1.14 15.77 9.01
C LEU A 143 -0.18 15.29 10.10
N ASP A 144 -0.35 15.81 11.33
CA ASP A 144 0.48 15.46 12.50
C ASP A 144 0.24 14.01 12.98
N ASP A 145 -1.03 13.58 13.06
CA ASP A 145 -1.45 12.22 13.44
C ASP A 145 -1.63 11.32 12.20
N SER A 146 -0.53 11.04 11.50
CA SER A 146 -0.53 10.31 10.23
C SER A 146 -0.36 8.79 10.38
N LEU A 147 -1.14 8.04 9.60
CA LEU A 147 -1.01 6.57 9.47
C LEU A 147 0.35 6.13 8.93
N LYS A 148 1.01 7.00 8.16
CA LYS A 148 2.36 6.78 7.61
C LYS A 148 3.45 7.41 8.47
N GLY A 149 3.17 7.82 9.71
CA GLY A 149 4.19 8.36 10.62
C GLY A 149 5.43 7.46 10.73
N SER A 150 5.25 6.14 10.77
CA SER A 150 6.34 5.16 10.83
C SER A 150 7.20 5.12 9.54
N GLU A 151 6.57 5.08 8.35
CA GLU A 151 7.28 5.11 7.08
C GLU A 151 7.95 6.49 6.84
N ARG A 152 7.31 7.59 7.25
CA ARG A 152 7.91 8.93 7.26
C ARG A 152 9.15 8.99 8.14
N GLN A 153 9.10 8.43 9.35
CA GLN A 153 10.27 8.30 10.22
C GLN A 153 11.38 7.45 9.59
N ARG A 154 11.02 6.38 8.86
CA ARG A 154 12.00 5.58 8.10
C ARG A 154 12.64 6.40 6.97
N GLN A 155 11.86 7.16 6.20
CA GLN A 155 12.39 8.02 5.13
C GLN A 155 13.27 9.16 5.69
N ALA A 156 12.91 9.69 6.86
CA ALA A 156 13.69 10.67 7.60
C ALA A 156 14.87 10.05 8.40
N ALA A 157 15.08 8.73 8.36
CA ALA A 157 16.14 8.08 9.13
C ALA A 157 17.57 8.55 8.75
N SER A 158 17.73 9.11 7.54
CA SER A 158 18.97 9.75 7.07
C SER A 158 19.11 11.23 7.49
N GLY A 159 18.17 11.73 8.30
CA GLY A 159 18.01 13.12 8.72
C GLY A 159 17.09 13.93 7.77
N SER A 160 16.35 14.88 8.33
CA SER A 160 15.63 15.93 7.59
C SER A 160 16.31 17.29 7.82
N ILE A 161 16.06 18.24 6.91
CA ILE A 161 16.49 19.63 7.08
C ILE A 161 15.25 20.49 6.86
N TRP A 162 14.90 21.31 7.84
CA TRP A 162 13.82 22.29 7.68
C TRP A 162 14.38 23.61 7.13
N ILE A 163 13.73 24.16 6.10
CA ILE A 163 14.08 25.47 5.55
C ILE A 163 12.79 26.22 5.28
N HIS A 164 12.61 27.35 5.97
CA HIS A 164 11.50 28.24 5.68
C HIS A 164 11.68 28.87 4.29
N LEU A 165 10.72 28.62 3.41
CA LEU A 165 10.71 29.16 2.06
C LEU A 165 9.93 30.48 2.05
N THR A 166 10.62 31.58 1.77
CA THR A 166 10.01 32.93 1.78
C THR A 166 9.96 33.58 0.42
N ARG A 167 10.87 33.19 -0.49
CA ARG A 167 11.02 33.84 -1.81
C ARG A 167 11.39 32.84 -2.89
N ARG A 168 10.94 33.13 -4.11
CA ARG A 168 11.22 32.33 -5.32
C ARG A 168 12.71 32.28 -5.67
N ASP A 169 13.42 33.38 -5.44
CA ASP A 169 14.84 33.53 -5.77
C ASP A 169 15.79 32.84 -4.76
N GLN A 170 15.24 32.34 -3.64
CA GLN A 170 15.96 31.62 -2.62
C GLN A 170 16.68 30.40 -3.21
N LYS A 171 17.94 30.22 -2.81
CA LYS A 171 18.76 29.11 -3.28
C LYS A 171 18.22 27.79 -2.75
N ARG A 172 18.18 26.79 -3.63
CA ARG A 172 17.87 25.41 -3.27
C ARG A 172 18.94 24.87 -2.32
N PRO A 173 18.57 24.11 -1.27
CA PRO A 173 19.57 23.46 -0.43
C PRO A 173 20.35 22.39 -1.17
N LYS A 174 21.66 22.31 -0.88
CA LYS A 174 22.57 21.29 -1.45
C LYS A 174 22.09 19.86 -1.16
N GLN A 175 21.52 19.62 0.03
CA GLN A 175 21.00 18.32 0.45
C GLN A 175 19.48 18.21 0.20
N PHE A 176 19.03 18.49 -1.02
CA PHE A 176 17.60 18.59 -1.34
C PHE A 176 16.78 17.32 -1.07
N LYS A 177 17.38 16.12 -1.15
CA LYS A 177 16.69 14.87 -0.75
C LYS A 177 16.30 14.86 0.73
N LYS A 178 17.08 15.50 1.61
CA LYS A 178 16.75 15.68 3.03
C LYS A 178 15.79 16.84 3.29
N TYR A 179 15.74 17.81 2.36
CA TYR A 179 14.70 18.82 2.37
C TYR A 179 13.34 18.17 2.06
N LEU A 180 13.27 17.34 1.02
CA LEU A 180 12.06 16.60 0.65
C LEU A 180 11.70 15.42 1.56
N SER A 181 12.46 15.11 2.61
CA SER A 181 12.02 14.13 3.62
C SER A 181 11.13 14.75 4.69
N ASP A 182 11.05 16.08 4.73
CA ASP A 182 10.22 16.85 5.64
C ASP A 182 8.89 17.24 5.00
N GLY A 183 7.78 17.06 5.72
CA GLY A 183 6.43 17.35 5.21
C GLY A 183 6.17 18.85 5.05
N VAL A 184 6.61 19.67 6.00
CA VAL A 184 6.39 21.13 5.99
C VAL A 184 7.07 21.75 4.77
N ASN A 185 8.31 21.36 4.50
CA ASN A 185 9.05 21.80 3.32
C ASN A 185 8.34 21.50 1.99
N LYS A 186 7.61 20.37 1.91
CA LYS A 186 6.85 20.03 0.71
C LYS A 186 5.60 20.88 0.56
N VAL A 187 4.91 21.17 1.67
CA VAL A 187 3.77 22.09 1.67
C VAL A 187 4.21 23.48 1.24
N ASP A 188 5.31 23.98 1.81
CA ASP A 188 5.87 25.28 1.45
C ASP A 188 6.27 25.35 -0.03
N LEU A 189 6.79 24.24 -0.59
CA LEU A 189 7.13 24.16 -2.02
C LEU A 189 5.91 24.34 -2.94
N LEU A 190 4.71 23.94 -2.49
CA LEU A 190 3.47 24.07 -3.25
C LEU A 190 2.89 25.48 -3.23
N ARG A 191 3.36 26.34 -2.32
CA ARG A 191 2.90 27.71 -2.15
C ARG A 191 3.75 28.73 -2.89
N VAL A 192 4.77 28.29 -3.62
CA VAL A 192 5.61 29.18 -4.42
C VAL A 192 4.77 29.76 -5.56
N GLU A 193 4.49 31.06 -5.47
CA GLU A 193 3.68 31.77 -6.46
C GLU A 193 4.40 31.89 -7.80
N GLU A 194 3.61 31.72 -8.87
CA GLU A 194 4.06 31.97 -10.24
C GLU A 194 3.37 33.20 -10.82
N ASP A 195 4.14 34.19 -11.27
CA ASP A 195 3.64 35.50 -11.75
C ASP A 195 2.59 35.41 -12.88
N ASN A 196 2.47 34.24 -13.53
CA ASN A 196 1.56 34.00 -14.65
C ASN A 196 0.60 32.81 -14.42
N VAL A 197 0.47 32.30 -13.20
CA VAL A 197 -0.41 31.16 -12.88
C VAL A 197 -1.30 31.51 -11.70
N VAL A 198 -2.61 31.52 -11.93
CA VAL A 198 -3.60 31.59 -10.86
C VAL A 198 -3.74 30.20 -10.26
N ILE A 199 -3.19 30.00 -9.06
CA ILE A 199 -3.42 28.79 -8.26
C ILE A 199 -4.77 28.97 -7.55
N GLY A 200 -5.83 28.40 -8.12
CA GLY A 200 -7.12 28.31 -7.44
C GLY A 200 -7.15 27.10 -6.51
N MET A 201 -7.53 27.30 -5.25
CA MET A 201 -8.00 26.20 -4.42
C MET A 201 -9.47 25.94 -4.77
N GLU A 202 -9.80 24.72 -5.14
CA GLU A 202 -11.18 24.30 -5.39
C GLU A 202 -11.79 23.81 -4.08
N GLU A 203 -12.67 24.61 -3.48
CA GLU A 203 -13.27 24.31 -2.16
C GLU A 203 -13.99 22.95 -2.15
N SER A 204 -14.61 22.56 -3.27
CA SER A 204 -15.26 21.24 -3.40
C SER A 204 -14.29 20.06 -3.45
N LEU A 205 -12.97 20.31 -3.41
CA LEU A 205 -11.92 19.29 -3.31
C LEU A 205 -11.15 19.36 -1.98
N CYS A 206 -11.52 20.26 -1.07
CA CYS A 206 -11.00 20.29 0.29
C CYS A 206 -11.45 19.02 1.03
N SER A 207 -10.49 18.18 1.38
CA SER A 207 -10.70 16.87 2.01
C SER A 207 -9.69 16.64 3.11
N ASN A 208 -10.06 15.82 4.10
CA ASN A 208 -9.17 15.37 5.18
C ASN A 208 -8.31 14.14 4.78
N GLN A 209 -8.41 13.69 3.52
CA GLN A 209 -7.63 12.58 3.02
C GLN A 209 -6.13 12.91 3.11
N GLU A 210 -5.31 11.97 3.55
CA GLU A 210 -3.89 12.23 3.72
C GLU A 210 -3.14 12.06 2.39
N GLU A 211 -3.41 10.98 1.65
CA GLU A 211 -2.55 10.55 0.54
C GLU A 211 -3.03 11.05 -0.83
N ALA A 212 -2.10 11.28 -1.74
CA ALA A 212 -2.43 11.68 -3.11
C ALA A 212 -3.15 10.56 -3.88
N ASP A 213 -2.83 9.29 -3.61
CA ASP A 213 -3.37 8.12 -4.32
C ASP A 213 -4.90 8.02 -4.26
N THR A 214 -5.48 8.30 -3.10
CA THR A 214 -6.92 8.33 -2.83
C THR A 214 -7.55 9.62 -3.35
N LYS A 215 -6.93 10.78 -3.08
CA LYS A 215 -7.42 12.09 -3.56
C LYS A 215 -7.56 12.19 -5.07
N MET A 216 -6.71 11.50 -5.83
CA MET A 216 -6.82 11.47 -7.30
C MET A 216 -8.21 11.01 -7.75
N PHE A 217 -8.87 10.12 -7.01
CA PHE A 217 -10.23 9.65 -7.34
C PHE A 217 -11.32 10.66 -6.97
N LEU A 218 -11.12 11.46 -5.92
CA LEU A 218 -11.98 12.61 -5.64
C LEU A 218 -11.90 13.64 -6.79
N CYS A 219 -10.70 13.90 -7.31
CA CYS A 219 -10.53 14.75 -8.51
C CYS A 219 -11.20 14.15 -9.76
N CYS A 220 -11.15 12.82 -9.94
CA CYS A 220 -11.89 12.14 -11.01
C CYS A 220 -13.40 12.39 -10.90
N GLN A 221 -13.98 12.21 -9.71
CA GLN A 221 -15.42 12.40 -9.48
C GLN A 221 -15.83 13.85 -9.72
N HIS A 222 -15.05 14.80 -9.20
CA HIS A 222 -15.27 16.22 -9.46
C HIS A 222 -15.22 16.55 -10.96
N ALA A 223 -14.28 15.97 -11.71
CA ALA A 223 -14.20 16.18 -13.15
C ALA A 223 -15.45 15.64 -13.90
N VAL A 224 -16.01 14.51 -13.47
CA VAL A 224 -17.27 13.96 -14.02
C VAL A 224 -18.46 14.86 -13.70
N HIS A 225 -18.51 15.50 -12.52
CA HIS A 225 -19.56 16.45 -12.19
C HIS A 225 -19.45 17.75 -12.98
N ARG A 226 -18.23 18.20 -13.26
CA ARG A 226 -17.96 19.46 -13.95
C ARG A 226 -18.10 19.37 -15.48
N PHE A 227 -17.83 18.20 -16.05
CA PHE A 227 -17.76 18.01 -17.49
C PHE A 227 -18.68 16.88 -17.94
N GLN A 228 -19.43 17.08 -19.02
CA GLN A 228 -20.24 16.02 -19.62
C GLN A 228 -19.33 14.96 -20.26
N ASN A 229 -19.40 13.72 -19.77
CA ASN A 229 -18.69 12.53 -20.28
C ASN A 229 -17.18 12.74 -20.56
N PRO A 230 -16.36 13.11 -19.55
CA PRO A 230 -14.96 13.39 -19.77
C PRO A 230 -14.15 12.11 -20.03
N ASN A 231 -13.11 12.21 -20.84
CA ASN A 231 -12.00 11.26 -20.81
C ASN A 231 -11.02 11.70 -19.71
N ILE A 232 -10.74 10.84 -18.74
CA ILE A 232 -9.84 11.14 -17.62
C ILE A 232 -8.56 10.32 -17.75
N CYS A 233 -7.40 10.97 -17.60
CA CYS A 233 -6.10 10.31 -17.59
C CYS A 233 -5.35 10.64 -16.29
N ILE A 234 -5.12 9.61 -15.46
CA ILE A 234 -4.29 9.69 -14.27
C ILE A 234 -2.85 9.36 -14.64
N SER A 235 -1.90 10.17 -14.19
CA SER A 235 -0.47 10.02 -14.46
C SER A 235 0.30 9.80 -13.15
N THR A 236 0.83 8.60 -12.96
CA THR A 236 1.53 8.20 -11.72
C THR A 236 2.60 7.15 -12.03
N VAL A 237 3.43 6.83 -11.04
CA VAL A 237 4.32 5.65 -11.06
C VAL A 237 3.94 4.63 -9.99
N ASP A 238 2.95 4.94 -9.16
CA ASP A 238 2.49 4.05 -8.10
C ASP A 238 1.46 3.06 -8.65
N SER A 239 1.71 1.77 -8.40
CA SER A 239 0.77 0.71 -8.75
C SER A 239 -0.49 0.73 -7.90
N ASP A 240 -0.45 1.34 -6.71
CA ASP A 240 -1.58 1.38 -5.78
C ASP A 240 -2.75 2.17 -6.40
N VAL A 241 -2.44 3.30 -7.05
CA VAL A 241 -3.39 4.06 -7.87
C VAL A 241 -3.98 3.21 -8.99
N GLY A 242 -3.19 2.33 -9.62
CA GLY A 242 -3.71 1.43 -10.66
C GLY A 242 -4.72 0.41 -10.13
N ILE A 243 -4.46 -0.15 -8.94
CA ILE A 243 -5.40 -1.05 -8.26
C ILE A 243 -6.69 -0.32 -7.89
N LEU A 244 -6.57 0.88 -7.31
CA LEU A 244 -7.71 1.70 -6.93
C LEU A 244 -8.51 2.19 -8.15
N ALA A 245 -7.86 2.48 -9.28
CA ALA A 245 -8.53 2.90 -10.50
C ALA A 245 -9.46 1.81 -11.04
N ILE A 246 -9.04 0.55 -11.01
CA ILE A 246 -9.87 -0.58 -11.42
C ILE A 246 -11.09 -0.71 -10.49
N TYR A 247 -10.91 -0.55 -9.18
CA TYR A 247 -12.00 -0.56 -8.22
C TYR A 247 -13.00 0.58 -8.46
N PHE A 248 -12.50 1.83 -8.53
CA PHE A 248 -13.33 3.03 -8.67
C PHE A 248 -13.94 3.18 -10.05
N LYS A 249 -13.48 2.46 -11.06
CA LYS A 249 -14.11 2.45 -12.38
C LYS A 249 -15.57 2.03 -12.35
N GLN A 250 -15.95 1.23 -11.35
CA GLN A 250 -17.32 0.80 -11.09
C GLN A 250 -18.22 1.93 -10.58
N GLN A 251 -17.64 2.93 -9.91
CA GLN A 251 -18.35 4.06 -9.29
C GLN A 251 -18.22 5.36 -10.10
N ILE A 252 -17.13 5.51 -10.86
CA ILE A 252 -16.85 6.67 -11.71
C ILE A 252 -17.19 6.32 -13.16
N HIS A 253 -18.37 6.77 -13.59
CA HIS A 253 -18.91 6.48 -14.92
C HIS A 253 -18.34 7.41 -16.00
N CYS A 254 -17.06 7.23 -16.33
CA CYS A 254 -16.42 7.88 -17.46
C CYS A 254 -15.35 6.98 -18.10
N ASN A 255 -14.81 7.39 -19.25
CA ASN A 255 -13.61 6.76 -19.81
C ASN A 255 -12.40 7.13 -18.96
N MET A 256 -11.67 6.13 -18.49
CA MET A 256 -10.54 6.32 -17.59
C MET A 256 -9.29 5.63 -18.13
N PHE A 257 -8.18 6.35 -18.09
CA PHE A 257 -6.87 5.90 -18.53
C PHE A 257 -5.85 6.12 -17.42
N LEU A 258 -4.84 5.25 -17.38
CA LEU A 258 -3.71 5.36 -16.45
C LEU A 258 -2.41 5.40 -17.24
N GLU A 259 -1.76 6.55 -17.30
CA GLU A 259 -0.38 6.67 -17.78
C GLU A 259 0.57 6.29 -16.63
N ILE A 260 1.11 5.07 -16.68
CA ILE A 260 1.95 4.51 -15.62
C ILE A 260 3.34 4.11 -16.10
N GLY A 261 4.30 4.23 -15.20
CA GLY A 261 5.67 3.75 -15.39
C GLY A 261 6.70 4.87 -15.49
N SER A 262 7.97 4.48 -15.45
CA SER A 262 9.10 5.41 -15.48
C SER A 262 9.97 5.17 -16.71
N LYS A 263 10.55 6.26 -17.24
CA LYS A 263 11.47 6.24 -18.39
C LYS A 263 10.90 5.42 -19.56
N GLY A 264 11.62 4.43 -20.07
CA GLY A 264 11.23 3.59 -21.22
C GLY A 264 10.21 2.48 -20.93
N LYS A 265 9.64 2.42 -19.72
CA LYS A 265 8.58 1.46 -19.35
C LYS A 265 7.21 2.11 -19.21
N LYS A 266 7.07 3.33 -19.72
CA LYS A 266 5.79 4.05 -19.73
C LYS A 266 4.82 3.36 -20.67
N ARG A 267 3.58 3.24 -20.22
CA ARG A 267 2.47 2.70 -20.98
C ARG A 267 1.18 3.37 -20.52
N ILE A 268 0.16 3.26 -21.35
CA ILE A 268 -1.16 3.82 -21.09
C ILE A 268 -2.11 2.65 -20.95
N LEU A 269 -2.73 2.52 -19.78
CA LEU A 269 -3.70 1.48 -19.53
C LEU A 269 -5.11 2.01 -19.78
N SER A 270 -5.94 1.22 -20.47
CA SER A 270 -7.40 1.44 -20.51
C SER A 270 -8.01 0.83 -19.25
N ILE A 271 -8.39 1.66 -18.28
CA ILE A 271 -9.01 1.17 -17.05
C ILE A 271 -10.41 0.62 -17.32
N GLN A 272 -11.09 1.12 -18.37
CA GLN A 272 -12.35 0.54 -18.86
C GLN A 272 -12.14 -0.93 -19.24
N ASN A 273 -11.22 -1.20 -20.19
CA ASN A 273 -10.99 -2.56 -20.70
C ASN A 273 -10.51 -3.48 -19.58
N ILE A 274 -9.62 -3.00 -18.70
CA ILE A 274 -9.13 -3.79 -17.56
C ILE A 274 -10.28 -4.13 -16.62
N SER A 275 -11.11 -3.16 -16.22
CA SER A 275 -12.23 -3.40 -15.30
C SER A 275 -13.26 -4.38 -15.89
N GLU A 276 -13.56 -4.27 -17.18
CA GLU A 276 -14.44 -5.21 -17.88
C GLU A 276 -13.83 -6.61 -17.98
N GLY A 277 -12.54 -6.70 -18.33
CA GLY A 277 -11.84 -7.96 -18.51
C GLY A 277 -11.61 -8.74 -17.21
N VAL A 278 -11.40 -8.07 -16.08
CA VAL A 278 -11.30 -8.76 -14.78
C VAL A 278 -12.67 -9.06 -14.16
N GLY A 279 -13.68 -8.27 -14.49
CA GLY A 279 -15.05 -8.40 -14.00
C GLY A 279 -15.28 -7.81 -12.59
N GLU A 280 -16.54 -7.49 -12.31
CA GLU A 280 -17.02 -6.77 -11.11
C GLU A 280 -16.56 -7.38 -9.79
N GLN A 281 -16.71 -8.70 -9.62
CA GLN A 281 -16.30 -9.40 -8.40
C GLN A 281 -14.80 -9.24 -8.12
N MET A 282 -13.96 -9.34 -9.16
CA MET A 282 -12.53 -9.19 -9.01
C MET A 282 -12.18 -7.73 -8.73
N SER A 283 -12.74 -6.79 -9.49
CA SER A 283 -12.54 -5.34 -9.29
C SER A 283 -12.86 -4.92 -7.85
N SER A 284 -13.94 -5.46 -7.28
CA SER A 284 -14.35 -5.18 -5.89
C SER A 284 -13.41 -5.81 -4.84
N ALA A 285 -12.79 -6.95 -5.15
CA ALA A 285 -11.83 -7.62 -4.27
C ALA A 285 -10.43 -7.00 -4.27
N LEU A 286 -10.08 -6.23 -5.30
CA LEU A 286 -8.70 -5.77 -5.56
C LEU A 286 -8.09 -4.91 -4.43
N PRO A 287 -8.80 -3.92 -3.84
CA PRO A 287 -8.25 -3.14 -2.73
C PRO A 287 -7.85 -4.02 -1.54
N ALA A 288 -8.74 -4.91 -1.10
CA ALA A 288 -8.48 -5.83 0.00
C ALA A 288 -7.38 -6.85 -0.32
N LEU A 289 -7.39 -7.39 -1.55
CA LEU A 289 -6.34 -8.27 -2.04
C LEU A 289 -4.97 -7.60 -1.93
N HIS A 290 -4.90 -6.34 -2.32
CA HIS A 290 -3.68 -5.56 -2.29
C HIS A 290 -3.21 -5.28 -0.85
N ALA A 291 -4.12 -4.89 0.03
CA ALA A 291 -3.81 -4.68 1.44
C ALA A 291 -3.37 -5.98 2.14
N ILE A 292 -4.11 -7.08 2.01
CA ILE A 292 -3.81 -8.32 2.76
C ILE A 292 -2.52 -9.00 2.30
N SER A 293 -2.16 -8.86 1.02
CA SER A 293 -0.95 -9.48 0.45
C SER A 293 0.30 -8.59 0.55
N GLY A 294 0.20 -7.45 1.25
CA GLY A 294 1.29 -6.55 1.56
C GLY A 294 1.40 -5.34 0.64
N CYS A 295 1.33 -4.15 1.19
CA CYS A 295 1.55 -2.88 0.50
C CYS A 295 2.56 -2.01 1.29
N ASP A 296 2.47 -0.69 1.17
CA ASP A 296 3.33 0.20 1.97
C ASP A 296 2.92 0.22 3.45
N SER A 297 1.62 0.03 3.72
CA SER A 297 1.03 0.08 5.06
C SER A 297 0.82 -1.30 5.71
N THR A 298 1.01 -2.41 4.98
CA THR A 298 0.78 -3.76 5.50
C THR A 298 1.92 -4.70 5.12
N SER A 299 2.13 -5.76 5.91
CA SER A 299 3.11 -6.78 5.55
C SER A 299 2.64 -7.71 4.44
N ALA A 300 3.58 -8.15 3.61
CA ALA A 300 3.38 -9.35 2.81
C ALA A 300 3.53 -10.60 3.68
N PHE A 301 3.06 -11.73 3.19
CA PHE A 301 3.42 -13.03 3.74
C PHE A 301 4.76 -13.48 3.17
N TYR A 302 5.67 -13.92 4.03
CA TYR A 302 7.02 -14.33 3.61
C TYR A 302 6.98 -15.44 2.54
N GLY A 303 7.74 -15.23 1.47
CA GLY A 303 7.81 -16.16 0.34
C GLY A 303 6.56 -16.19 -0.57
N LEU A 304 5.55 -15.33 -0.33
CA LEU A 304 4.34 -15.25 -1.15
C LEU A 304 4.31 -13.96 -1.97
N GLY A 305 4.55 -14.09 -3.29
CA GLY A 305 4.47 -12.96 -4.22
C GLY A 305 3.03 -12.63 -4.63
N LYS A 306 2.78 -11.36 -4.96
CA LYS A 306 1.47 -10.83 -5.42
C LYS A 306 0.82 -11.67 -6.51
N GLN A 307 1.58 -12.12 -7.51
CA GLN A 307 1.07 -12.91 -8.62
C GLN A 307 0.52 -14.27 -8.18
N LYS A 308 1.18 -14.91 -7.22
CA LYS A 308 0.73 -16.21 -6.68
C LYS A 308 -0.60 -16.04 -5.95
N VAL A 309 -0.69 -15.04 -5.09
CA VAL A 309 -1.89 -14.73 -4.31
C VAL A 309 -3.05 -14.34 -5.23
N TYR A 310 -2.80 -13.46 -6.21
CA TYR A 310 -3.79 -13.08 -7.21
C TYR A 310 -4.32 -14.28 -8.01
N LYS A 311 -3.46 -15.19 -8.47
CA LYS A 311 -3.90 -16.41 -9.18
C LYS A 311 -4.82 -17.29 -8.33
N ILE A 312 -4.53 -17.43 -7.03
CA ILE A 312 -5.36 -18.21 -6.10
C ILE A 312 -6.74 -17.55 -5.96
N VAL A 313 -6.79 -16.25 -5.69
CA VAL A 313 -8.05 -15.51 -5.52
C VAL A 313 -8.86 -15.48 -6.81
N LYS A 314 -8.23 -15.20 -7.95
CA LYS A 314 -8.88 -15.20 -9.27
C LYS A 314 -9.62 -16.52 -9.55
N SER A 315 -9.05 -17.64 -9.12
CA SER A 315 -9.60 -18.99 -9.34
C SER A 315 -10.76 -19.37 -8.41
N CYS A 316 -11.11 -18.56 -7.42
CA CYS A 316 -12.13 -18.90 -6.42
C CYS A 316 -13.14 -17.75 -6.22
N GLY A 317 -14.40 -17.99 -6.62
CA GLY A 317 -15.52 -17.04 -6.43
C GLY A 317 -15.65 -16.54 -5.00
N ARG A 318 -15.71 -17.47 -4.05
CA ARG A 318 -15.85 -17.17 -2.62
C ARG A 318 -14.70 -16.33 -2.06
N PHE A 319 -13.47 -16.49 -2.54
CA PHE A 319 -12.35 -15.64 -2.10
C PHE A 319 -12.46 -14.21 -2.63
N LYS A 320 -12.95 -14.04 -3.87
CA LYS A 320 -13.27 -12.71 -4.40
C LYS A 320 -14.37 -12.05 -3.57
N GLU A 321 -15.45 -12.77 -3.26
CA GLU A 321 -16.55 -12.26 -2.43
C GLU A 321 -16.08 -11.89 -1.01
N THR A 322 -15.27 -12.76 -0.38
CA THR A 322 -14.69 -12.51 0.95
C THR A 322 -13.87 -11.22 0.96
N LEU A 323 -12.99 -11.04 -0.04
CA LEU A 323 -12.17 -9.84 -0.16
C LEU A 323 -12.99 -8.60 -0.55
N ALA A 324 -14.05 -8.77 -1.33
CA ALA A 324 -14.95 -7.67 -1.68
C ALA A 324 -15.68 -7.11 -0.45
N GLN A 325 -15.98 -7.94 0.56
CA GLN A 325 -16.60 -7.51 1.83
C GLN A 325 -15.61 -6.80 2.77
N MET A 326 -14.31 -7.11 2.68
CA MET A 326 -13.31 -6.40 3.49
C MET A 326 -13.31 -4.91 3.16
N GLY A 327 -13.27 -4.08 4.19
CA GLY A 327 -13.26 -2.63 4.06
C GLY A 327 -14.65 -1.98 4.02
N ASP A 328 -15.74 -2.76 4.05
CA ASP A 328 -17.11 -2.19 4.07
C ASP A 328 -17.47 -1.61 5.46
N SER A 329 -16.82 -2.12 6.51
CA SER A 329 -16.88 -1.59 7.86
C SER A 329 -15.48 -1.60 8.48
N PHE A 330 -15.21 -0.64 9.34
CA PHE A 330 -13.98 -0.60 10.14
C PHE A 330 -13.91 -1.72 11.17
N ASP A 331 -15.05 -2.32 11.53
CA ASP A 331 -15.12 -3.48 12.41
C ASP A 331 -14.90 -4.76 11.61
N PHE A 332 -13.89 -5.52 12.00
CA PHE A 332 -13.53 -6.77 11.35
C PHE A 332 -14.03 -7.95 12.17
N ASP A 333 -15.16 -8.52 11.76
CA ASP A 333 -15.87 -9.54 12.52
C ASP A 333 -15.27 -10.96 12.38
N THR A 334 -15.73 -11.86 13.25
CA THR A 334 -15.24 -13.24 13.31
C THR A 334 -15.64 -14.08 12.10
N ASN A 335 -16.82 -13.85 11.50
CA ASN A 335 -17.28 -14.62 10.35
C ASN A 335 -16.42 -14.31 9.12
N LEU A 336 -16.14 -13.02 8.89
CA LEU A 336 -15.23 -12.58 7.84
C LEU A 336 -13.82 -13.11 8.06
N PHE A 337 -13.33 -13.11 9.31
CA PHE A 337 -12.04 -13.71 9.65
C PHE A 337 -11.96 -15.19 9.27
N LEU A 338 -12.97 -16.00 9.58
CA LEU A 338 -12.96 -17.44 9.26
C LEU A 338 -12.82 -17.70 7.75
N LEU A 339 -13.44 -16.87 6.92
CA LEU A 339 -13.31 -16.96 5.46
C LEU A 339 -11.90 -16.58 4.98
N VAL A 340 -11.33 -15.53 5.58
CA VAL A 340 -9.96 -15.10 5.29
C VAL A 340 -8.93 -16.14 5.78
N GLU A 341 -9.19 -16.80 6.91
CA GLU A 341 -8.34 -17.85 7.49
C GLU A 341 -8.15 -19.01 6.51
N GLU A 342 -9.25 -19.49 5.92
CA GLU A 342 -9.24 -20.52 4.88
C GLU A 342 -8.46 -20.06 3.63
N MET A 343 -8.71 -18.83 3.18
CA MET A 343 -8.03 -18.27 2.01
C MET A 343 -6.51 -18.21 2.21
N VAL A 344 -6.05 -17.75 3.38
CA VAL A 344 -4.62 -17.65 3.68
C VAL A 344 -3.98 -19.04 3.82
N ALA A 345 -4.67 -20.03 4.39
CA ALA A 345 -4.19 -21.42 4.39
C ALA A 345 -3.90 -21.91 2.96
N GLN A 346 -4.76 -21.57 2.00
CA GLN A 346 -4.55 -21.90 0.59
C GLN A 346 -3.35 -21.14 -0.03
N PHE A 347 -3.02 -19.92 0.41
CA PHE A 347 -1.81 -19.21 -0.03
C PHE A 347 -0.53 -19.99 0.28
N TYR A 348 -0.51 -20.69 1.42
CA TYR A 348 0.57 -21.58 1.85
C TYR A 348 0.54 -22.96 1.19
N GLY A 349 -0.43 -23.20 0.32
CA GLY A 349 -0.59 -24.44 -0.45
C GLY A 349 -1.40 -25.52 0.26
N ILE A 350 -2.05 -25.19 1.39
CA ILE A 350 -2.85 -26.14 2.16
C ILE A 350 -4.32 -25.98 1.76
N LYS A 351 -4.76 -26.77 0.77
CA LYS A 351 -6.12 -26.70 0.24
C LYS A 351 -7.13 -27.37 1.19
N GLY A 352 -8.33 -26.80 1.30
CA GLY A 352 -9.42 -27.36 2.11
C GLY A 352 -9.23 -27.24 3.62
N CYS A 353 -8.25 -26.46 4.08
CA CYS A 353 -8.00 -26.20 5.49
C CYS A 353 -8.64 -24.88 5.90
N THR A 354 -9.55 -24.92 6.87
CA THR A 354 -10.29 -23.75 7.36
C THR A 354 -9.66 -23.07 8.56
N SER A 355 -8.60 -23.65 9.13
CA SER A 355 -7.89 -23.16 10.32
C SER A 355 -6.43 -22.93 9.98
N ILE A 356 -5.93 -21.71 10.24
CA ILE A 356 -4.54 -21.36 9.89
C ILE A 356 -3.56 -22.07 10.82
N ASN A 357 -3.95 -22.31 12.08
CA ASN A 357 -3.15 -23.10 13.01
C ASN A 357 -3.03 -24.57 12.55
N ASP A 358 -4.08 -25.14 11.98
CA ASP A 358 -4.02 -26.47 11.36
C ASP A 358 -3.13 -26.46 10.11
N ALA A 359 -3.23 -25.42 9.28
CA ALA A 359 -2.35 -25.23 8.12
C ALA A 359 -0.88 -25.09 8.55
N LEU A 360 -0.61 -24.37 9.65
CA LEU A 360 0.71 -24.22 10.24
C LEU A 360 1.25 -25.58 10.70
N TYR A 361 0.48 -26.34 11.45
CA TYR A 361 0.86 -27.69 11.90
C TYR A 361 1.14 -28.62 10.70
N MET A 362 0.24 -28.66 9.71
CA MET A 362 0.44 -29.46 8.50
C MET A 362 1.70 -29.06 7.74
N LYS A 363 1.96 -27.74 7.61
CA LYS A 363 3.18 -27.24 6.97
C LYS A 363 4.42 -27.66 7.74
N PHE A 364 4.40 -27.54 9.06
CA PHE A 364 5.50 -27.94 9.94
C PHE A 364 5.81 -29.44 9.83
N CYS A 365 4.78 -30.28 9.73
CA CYS A 365 4.91 -31.73 9.59
C CYS A 365 5.24 -32.22 8.17
N THR A 366 5.53 -31.32 7.21
CA THR A 366 5.85 -31.73 5.83
C THR A 366 7.12 -32.57 5.80
N LYS A 367 7.04 -33.77 5.20
CA LYS A 367 8.17 -34.70 5.10
C LYS A 367 9.28 -34.07 4.23
N ASN A 368 10.54 -34.24 4.67
CA ASN A 368 11.81 -33.96 3.97
C ASN A 368 12.62 -32.71 4.39
N LYS A 369 12.05 -31.76 5.14
CA LYS A 369 12.82 -30.67 5.79
C LYS A 369 11.96 -29.94 6.82
N ILE A 370 12.51 -29.63 8.00
CA ILE A 370 11.86 -28.71 8.94
C ILE A 370 11.86 -27.32 8.28
N PRO A 371 10.69 -26.71 8.01
CA PRO A 371 10.63 -25.38 7.43
C PRO A 371 11.24 -24.35 8.36
N GLU A 372 11.85 -23.31 7.80
CA GLU A 372 12.25 -22.16 8.61
C GLU A 372 11.02 -21.45 9.19
N PRO A 373 11.09 -20.82 10.37
CA PRO A 373 9.91 -20.23 11.02
C PRO A 373 9.13 -19.24 10.14
N GLN A 374 9.85 -18.44 9.35
CA GLN A 374 9.30 -17.49 8.39
C GLN A 374 8.53 -18.12 7.21
N GLN A 375 8.82 -19.38 6.87
CA GLN A 375 8.13 -20.10 5.79
C GLN A 375 6.81 -20.74 6.24
N LEU A 376 6.54 -20.74 7.55
CA LEU A 376 5.30 -21.25 8.11
C LEU A 376 4.18 -20.19 7.96
N PRO A 377 2.91 -20.62 7.90
CA PRO A 377 1.78 -19.73 8.10
C PRO A 377 1.89 -18.95 9.43
N PRO A 378 1.33 -17.72 9.51
CA PRO A 378 1.12 -17.07 10.80
C PRO A 378 0.20 -17.92 11.69
N THR A 379 0.33 -17.74 13.01
CA THR A 379 -0.68 -18.23 13.95
C THR A 379 -2.00 -17.47 13.75
N LYS A 380 -3.09 -18.03 14.28
CA LYS A 380 -4.43 -17.39 14.24
C LYS A 380 -4.42 -15.96 14.76
N ASP A 381 -3.78 -15.71 15.90
CA ASP A 381 -3.74 -14.37 16.52
C ASP A 381 -2.93 -13.39 15.67
N GLU A 382 -1.79 -13.83 15.12
CA GLU A 382 -0.96 -13.01 14.24
C GLU A 382 -1.69 -12.67 12.94
N LEU A 383 -2.44 -13.63 12.38
CA LEU A 383 -3.25 -13.42 11.19
C LEU A 383 -4.42 -12.47 11.48
N LEU A 384 -5.12 -12.62 12.61
CA LEU A 384 -6.24 -11.76 12.98
C LEU A 384 -5.83 -10.29 13.04
N LEU A 385 -4.71 -10.00 13.71
CA LEU A 385 -4.15 -8.64 13.78
C LEU A 385 -3.75 -8.11 12.40
N HIS A 386 -3.22 -8.97 11.52
CA HIS A 386 -2.91 -8.58 10.13
C HIS A 386 -4.17 -8.26 9.33
N CYS A 387 -5.21 -9.09 9.46
CA CYS A 387 -6.49 -8.91 8.77
C CYS A 387 -7.23 -7.65 9.25
N GLN A 388 -7.22 -7.36 10.56
CA GLN A 388 -7.80 -6.13 11.12
C GLN A 388 -7.14 -4.89 10.52
N HIS A 389 -5.81 -4.87 10.42
CA HIS A 389 -5.09 -3.73 9.84
C HIS A 389 -5.31 -3.62 8.33
N ALA A 390 -5.27 -4.74 7.60
CA ALA A 390 -5.56 -4.76 6.17
C ALA A 390 -7.00 -4.30 5.87
N ASN A 391 -7.97 -4.68 6.71
CA ASN A 391 -9.35 -4.21 6.63
C ASN A 391 -9.44 -2.69 6.82
N TYR A 392 -8.78 -2.18 7.86
CA TYR A 392 -8.71 -0.74 8.14
C TYR A 392 -8.14 0.07 6.96
N VAL A 393 -7.01 -0.36 6.39
CA VAL A 393 -6.43 0.26 5.19
C VAL A 393 -7.41 0.21 4.01
N THR A 394 -8.11 -0.91 3.84
CA THR A 394 -9.10 -1.09 2.78
C THR A 394 -10.31 -0.15 2.96
N CYS A 395 -10.79 0.07 4.18
CA CYS A 395 -11.86 1.05 4.47
C CYS A 395 -11.47 2.45 4.00
N ILE A 396 -10.26 2.89 4.34
CA ILE A 396 -9.76 4.20 3.94
C ILE A 396 -9.74 4.33 2.42
N TRP A 397 -9.18 3.33 1.74
CA TRP A 397 -9.11 3.31 0.28
C TRP A 397 -10.49 3.31 -0.38
N LYS A 398 -11.43 2.48 0.09
CA LYS A 398 -12.80 2.43 -0.45
C LYS A 398 -13.56 3.75 -0.25
N SER A 399 -13.19 4.51 0.77
CA SER A 399 -13.83 5.80 1.10
C SER A 399 -13.25 6.98 0.31
N ALA A 400 -12.39 6.77 -0.69
CA ALA A 400 -11.68 7.85 -1.38
C ALA A 400 -12.58 8.83 -2.17
N LEU A 401 -13.85 8.49 -2.45
CA LEU A 401 -14.81 9.43 -3.03
C LEU A 401 -15.54 10.29 -1.99
N THR A 402 -15.28 10.06 -0.70
CA THR A 402 -15.82 10.87 0.39
C THR A 402 -14.77 11.88 0.84
N MET A 403 -15.12 13.17 0.86
CA MET A 403 -14.19 14.25 1.20
C MET A 403 -13.68 14.17 2.65
N ASN A 404 -14.58 13.90 3.59
CA ASN A 404 -14.27 13.84 5.01
C ASN A 404 -14.81 12.53 5.57
N THR A 405 -13.89 11.60 5.86
CA THR A 405 -14.23 10.24 6.31
C THR A 405 -14.00 10.03 7.81
N ASP A 406 -13.36 11.01 8.47
CA ASP A 406 -12.91 10.99 9.88
C ASP A 406 -12.66 9.57 10.41
N PRO A 407 -11.67 8.85 9.85
CA PRO A 407 -11.46 7.45 10.19
C PRO A 407 -11.08 7.33 11.67
N PRO A 408 -11.52 6.25 12.34
CA PRO A 408 -11.14 6.00 13.72
C PRO A 408 -9.62 5.83 13.82
N GLN A 409 -9.05 6.16 14.99
CA GLN A 409 -7.61 6.02 15.21
C GLN A 409 -7.10 4.60 14.93
N PRO A 410 -5.88 4.46 14.37
CA PRO A 410 -5.31 3.17 14.02
C PRO A 410 -4.98 2.28 15.22
N GLU A 411 -4.75 2.87 16.41
CA GLU A 411 -4.45 2.11 17.61
C GLU A 411 -5.56 1.08 17.91
N GLY A 412 -5.14 -0.17 18.13
CA GLY A 412 -6.07 -1.27 18.41
C GLY A 412 -6.69 -1.93 17.17
N ARG A 413 -6.36 -1.47 15.96
CA ARG A 413 -6.83 -2.06 14.69
C ARG A 413 -5.78 -2.92 14.01
N GLY A 414 -5.10 -3.78 14.77
CA GLY A 414 -4.12 -4.73 14.27
C GLY A 414 -2.65 -4.37 14.53
N TRP A 415 -1.75 -4.88 13.67
CA TRP A 415 -0.31 -4.55 13.71
C TRP A 415 -0.08 -3.13 13.17
N LEU A 416 0.82 -2.36 13.82
CA LEU A 416 1.30 -1.05 13.36
C LEU A 416 2.80 -1.06 13.12
#